data_AF-A0A3R7YTM5-F1
#
_entry.id   AF-A0A3R7YTM5-F1
#
_cell.length_a   1.000
_cell.length_b   1.000
_cell.length_c   1.000
_cell.angle_alpha   90.00
_cell.angle_beta   90.00
_cell.angle_gamma   90.00
#
_symmetry.space_group_name_H-M   'P 1'
#
loop_
_entity.id
_entity.type
_entity.pdbx_description
1 polymer ?
#
loop_
_entity_poly.entity_id
_entity_poly.type
_entity_poly.pdbx_seq_one_letter_code
_entity_poly.pdbx_strand_id
1 'polypeptide(L)'
;MEDALRVVDGFAGNARHGFFGLYDGHGGREISAYLQENLHVTLENELAHVDNAGRTDVATCISRAFIVADMDCCELPAAENAGSTAAIALLRDEDNHRVLYAANVGDRLDASCSFFILACDGVWDELEDQAAVDLILALSESDRAQAAEVLVGAALEEGSCDNISAIVVFL
;
A
#
# COMPACT_ATOMS: atom_id res chain seq x y z
N MET A 1 8.44 16.04 5.78
CA MET A 1 8.00 14.68 5.41
C MET A 1 6.97 14.83 4.32
N GLU A 2 7.35 14.45 3.10
CA GLU A 2 6.53 14.53 1.88
C GLU A 2 5.73 13.25 1.67
N ASP A 3 6.13 12.15 2.29
CA ASP A 3 5.47 10.85 2.27
C ASP A 3 4.12 10.88 2.99
N ALA A 4 3.22 10.00 2.53
CA ALA A 4 1.93 9.77 3.15
C ALA A 4 1.54 8.29 3.13
N LEU A 5 0.84 7.86 4.19
CA LEU A 5 0.29 6.51 4.34
C LEU A 5 -1.22 6.61 4.56
N ARG A 6 -1.97 5.72 3.93
CA ARG A 6 -3.40 5.53 4.18
C ARG A 6 -3.73 4.07 4.47
N VAL A 7 -4.38 3.84 5.61
CA VAL A 7 -4.98 2.54 5.95
C VAL A 7 -6.46 2.74 6.19
N VAL A 8 -7.29 1.92 5.54
CA VAL A 8 -8.74 1.88 5.72
C VAL A 8 -9.14 0.45 6.00
N ASP A 9 -9.49 0.18 7.26
CA ASP A 9 -10.10 -1.09 7.66
C ASP A 9 -11.61 -1.07 7.36
N GLY A 10 -12.20 -2.22 7.09
CA GLY A 10 -13.61 -2.33 6.74
C GLY A 10 -13.95 -1.68 5.38
N PHE A 11 -13.01 -1.70 4.43
CA PHE A 11 -13.11 -0.95 3.18
C PHE A 11 -14.38 -1.30 2.36
N ALA A 12 -15.01 -0.29 1.75
CA ALA A 12 -16.29 -0.41 1.06
C ALA A 12 -17.42 -1.02 1.92
N GLY A 13 -17.38 -0.77 3.23
CA GLY A 13 -18.40 -1.24 4.19
C GLY A 13 -18.31 -2.72 4.56
N ASN A 14 -17.24 -3.43 4.17
CA ASN A 14 -17.05 -4.83 4.50
C ASN A 14 -15.89 -5.01 5.48
N ALA A 15 -16.20 -5.48 6.70
CA ALA A 15 -15.23 -5.71 7.78
C ALA A 15 -14.09 -6.70 7.47
N ARG A 16 -14.17 -7.45 6.36
CA ARG A 16 -13.11 -8.35 5.90
C ARG A 16 -12.25 -7.74 4.79
N HIS A 17 -12.58 -6.54 4.32
CA HIS A 17 -11.83 -5.81 3.31
C HIS A 17 -10.93 -4.77 3.95
N GLY A 18 -9.82 -4.47 3.29
CA GLY A 18 -8.88 -3.42 3.72
C GLY A 18 -8.24 -2.73 2.53
N PHE A 19 -7.97 -1.44 2.67
CA PHE A 19 -7.18 -0.65 1.73
C PHE A 19 -5.93 -0.15 2.44
N PHE A 20 -4.79 -0.28 1.76
CA PHE A 20 -3.51 0.21 2.21
C PHE A 20 -2.88 0.99 1.05
N GLY A 21 -2.41 2.19 1.29
CA GLY A 21 -1.76 3.03 0.30
C GLY A 21 -0.54 3.72 0.89
N LEU A 22 0.57 3.68 0.16
CA LEU A 22 1.82 4.36 0.45
C LEU A 22 2.12 5.30 -0.72
N TYR A 23 2.45 6.54 -0.41
CA TYR A 23 2.67 7.60 -1.37
C TYR A 23 3.97 8.32 -1.03
N ASP A 24 5.01 8.14 -1.84
CA ASP A 24 6.26 8.88 -1.70
C ASP A 24 6.14 10.18 -2.50
N GLY A 25 6.00 11.31 -1.81
CA GLY A 25 5.85 12.63 -2.42
C GLY A 25 7.20 13.24 -2.74
N HIS A 26 7.31 13.93 -3.87
CA HIS A 26 8.52 14.66 -4.25
C HIS A 26 8.20 16.03 -4.82
N GLY A 27 8.99 17.04 -4.45
CA GLY A 27 8.78 18.41 -4.92
C GLY A 27 7.62 19.14 -4.23
N GLY A 28 7.11 18.57 -3.14
CA GLY A 28 5.97 19.05 -2.37
C GLY A 28 5.15 17.89 -1.77
N ARG A 29 4.43 18.16 -0.67
CA ARG A 29 3.57 17.18 0.01
C ARG A 29 2.14 17.16 -0.56
N GLU A 30 1.79 18.11 -1.41
CA GLU A 30 0.43 18.36 -1.83
C GLU A 30 -0.18 17.17 -2.58
N ILE A 31 0.60 16.51 -3.44
CA ILE A 31 0.13 15.36 -4.23
C ILE A 31 -0.03 14.11 -3.37
N SER A 32 0.96 13.76 -2.54
CA SER A 32 0.87 12.61 -1.64
C SER A 32 -0.24 12.78 -0.60
N ALA A 33 -0.44 14.00 -0.08
CA ALA A 33 -1.57 14.33 0.80
C ALA A 33 -2.92 14.22 0.08
N TYR A 34 -3.01 14.64 -1.19
CA TYR A 34 -4.21 14.43 -1.99
C TYR A 34 -4.53 12.93 -2.13
N LEU A 35 -3.54 12.12 -2.48
CA LEU A 35 -3.71 10.67 -2.64
C LEU A 35 -4.14 10.01 -1.32
N GLN A 36 -3.54 10.41 -0.19
CA GLN A 36 -3.90 9.95 1.14
C GLN A 36 -5.38 10.14 1.46
N GLU A 37 -5.94 11.30 1.11
CA GLU A 37 -7.33 11.68 1.42
C GLU A 37 -8.33 11.14 0.37
N ASN A 38 -7.93 10.98 -0.90
CA ASN A 38 -8.89 10.81 -1.98
C ASN A 38 -8.79 9.48 -2.74
N LEU A 39 -7.60 8.87 -2.90
CA LEU A 39 -7.46 7.71 -3.80
C LEU A 39 -8.34 6.52 -3.38
N HIS A 40 -8.40 6.25 -2.07
CA HIS A 40 -9.24 5.18 -1.50
C HIS A 40 -10.73 5.45 -1.70
N VAL A 41 -11.17 6.71 -1.60
CA VAL A 41 -12.57 7.11 -1.81
C VAL A 41 -12.94 6.96 -3.28
N THR A 42 -12.07 7.41 -4.20
CA THR A 42 -12.27 7.24 -5.64
C THR A 42 -12.34 5.76 -6.01
N LEU A 43 -11.46 4.93 -5.45
CA LEU A 43 -11.48 3.49 -5.68
C LEU A 43 -12.77 2.84 -5.15
N GLU A 44 -13.25 3.23 -3.97
CA GLU A 44 -14.52 2.74 -3.44
C GLU A 44 -15.69 3.06 -4.39
N ASN A 45 -15.73 4.28 -4.92
CA ASN A 45 -16.73 4.69 -5.91
C ASN A 45 -16.63 3.88 -7.20
N GLU A 46 -15.42 3.65 -7.74
CA GLU A 46 -15.23 2.83 -8.94
C GLU A 46 -15.66 1.38 -8.72
N LEU A 47 -15.40 0.81 -7.53
CA LEU A 47 -15.79 -0.56 -7.17
C LEU A 47 -17.30 -0.74 -6.97
N ALA A 48 -18.02 0.34 -6.65
CA ALA A 48 -19.48 0.32 -6.54
C ALA A 48 -20.18 0.10 -7.90
N HIS A 49 -19.47 0.30 -9.01
CA HIS A 49 -19.99 0.05 -10.35
C HIS A 49 -19.81 -1.43 -10.72
N VAL A 50 -20.92 -2.14 -10.88
CA VAL A 50 -20.96 -3.52 -11.37
C VAL A 50 -21.33 -3.56 -12.85
N ASP A 51 -20.79 -4.52 -13.59
CA ASP A 51 -21.21 -4.77 -14.97
C ASP A 51 -22.65 -5.33 -15.03
N ASN A 52 -23.20 -5.44 -16.24
CA ASN A 52 -24.55 -5.99 -16.45
C ASN A 52 -24.74 -7.44 -15.96
N ALA A 53 -23.65 -8.16 -15.69
CA ALA A 53 -23.63 -9.51 -15.13
C ALA A 53 -23.39 -9.53 -13.61
N GLY A 54 -23.32 -8.37 -12.96
CA GLY A 54 -23.07 -8.23 -11.52
C GLY A 54 -21.62 -8.49 -11.11
N ARG A 55 -20.67 -8.50 -12.06
CA ARG A 55 -19.24 -8.69 -11.79
C ARG A 55 -18.52 -7.33 -11.76
N THR A 56 -17.56 -7.21 -10.88
CA THR A 56 -16.66 -6.05 -10.80
C THR A 56 -15.30 -6.47 -11.36
N ASP A 57 -14.83 -5.78 -12.40
CA ASP A 57 -13.44 -5.91 -12.84
C ASP A 57 -12.56 -5.02 -11.97
N VAL A 58 -12.05 -5.60 -10.88
CA VAL A 58 -11.27 -4.89 -9.87
C VAL A 58 -10.02 -4.23 -10.47
N ALA A 59 -9.36 -4.89 -11.43
CA ALA A 59 -8.17 -4.32 -12.08
C ALA A 59 -8.52 -3.05 -12.89
N THR A 60 -9.65 -3.09 -13.61
CA THR A 60 -10.16 -1.90 -14.31
C THR A 60 -10.58 -0.80 -13.35
N CYS A 61 -11.25 -1.12 -12.24
CA CYS A 61 -11.63 -0.14 -11.22
C CYS A 61 -10.40 0.53 -10.59
N ILE A 62 -9.36 -0.23 -10.26
CA ILE A 62 -8.10 0.31 -9.77
C ILE A 62 -7.46 1.23 -10.82
N SER A 63 -7.36 0.80 -12.07
CA SER A 63 -6.79 1.61 -13.16
C SER A 63 -7.54 2.94 -13.33
N ARG A 64 -8.88 2.92 -13.26
CA ARG A 64 -9.70 4.13 -13.33
C ARG A 64 -9.51 5.03 -12.14
N ALA A 65 -9.42 4.47 -10.93
CA ALA A 65 -9.21 5.27 -9.73
C ALA A 65 -7.89 6.04 -9.78
N PHE A 66 -6.82 5.43 -10.30
CA PHE A 66 -5.54 6.12 -10.54
C PHE A 66 -5.67 7.22 -11.60
N ILE A 67 -6.35 6.96 -12.72
CA ILE A 67 -6.56 7.97 -13.77
C ILE A 67 -7.35 9.17 -13.23
N VAL A 68 -8.42 8.93 -12.49
CA VAL A 68 -9.25 9.99 -11.89
C VAL A 68 -8.42 10.78 -10.88
N ALA A 69 -7.68 10.11 -10.00
CA ALA A 69 -6.81 10.78 -9.04
C ALA A 69 -5.73 11.63 -9.73
N ASP A 70 -5.11 11.14 -10.81
CA ASP A 70 -4.12 11.88 -11.59
C ASP A 70 -4.72 13.13 -12.26
N MET A 71 -5.92 12.99 -12.83
CA MET A 71 -6.67 14.12 -13.40
C MET A 71 -6.99 15.17 -12.33
N ASP A 72 -7.45 14.77 -11.15
CA ASP A 72 -7.75 15.69 -10.06
C ASP A 72 -6.48 16.37 -9.52
N CYS A 73 -5.38 15.61 -9.41
CA CYS A 73 -4.07 16.14 -9.02
C CYS A 73 -3.59 17.22 -9.99
N CYS A 74 -3.81 17.06 -11.29
CA CYS A 74 -3.43 18.04 -12.32
C CYS A 74 -4.13 19.40 -12.16
N GLU A 75 -5.28 19.45 -11.48
CA GLU A 75 -6.00 20.70 -11.18
C GLU A 75 -5.45 21.40 -9.91
N LEU A 76 -4.58 20.75 -9.15
CA LEU A 76 -3.94 21.34 -7.98
C LEU A 76 -2.79 22.28 -8.40
N PRO A 77 -2.63 23.45 -7.74
CA PRO A 77 -1.53 24.37 -8.04
C PRO A 77 -0.12 23.76 -7.93
N ALA A 78 0.03 22.70 -7.13
CA ALA A 78 1.31 22.02 -6.92
C ALA A 78 1.73 21.10 -8.08
N ALA A 79 0.82 20.73 -8.99
CA ALA A 79 1.07 19.77 -10.07
C ALA A 79 2.19 20.19 -11.03
N GLU A 80 2.53 21.48 -11.10
CA GLU A 80 3.61 21.96 -11.96
C GLU A 80 5.00 21.49 -11.51
N ASN A 81 5.21 21.27 -10.21
CA ASN A 81 6.54 20.98 -9.65
C ASN A 81 6.56 19.85 -8.61
N ALA A 82 5.40 19.28 -8.27
CA ALA A 82 5.27 18.21 -7.30
C ALA A 82 4.65 16.96 -7.93
N GLY A 83 5.03 15.80 -7.41
CA GLY A 83 4.49 14.51 -7.81
C GLY A 83 4.50 13.54 -6.63
N SER A 84 3.98 12.33 -6.86
CA SER A 84 4.09 11.26 -5.87
C SER A 84 4.10 9.89 -6.56
N THR A 85 4.83 8.93 -5.99
CA THR A 85 4.56 7.52 -6.27
C THR A 85 3.25 7.11 -5.60
N ALA A 86 2.70 5.97 -6.01
CA ALA A 86 1.56 5.38 -5.35
C ALA A 86 1.63 3.86 -5.43
N ALA A 87 1.86 3.23 -4.28
CA ALA A 87 1.75 1.79 -4.10
C ALA A 87 0.51 1.50 -3.24
N ILE A 88 -0.41 0.69 -3.73
CA ILE A 88 -1.60 0.29 -2.98
C ILE A 88 -1.74 -1.22 -2.89
N ALA A 89 -2.35 -1.67 -1.80
CA ALA A 89 -2.83 -3.02 -1.60
C ALA A 89 -4.30 -2.98 -1.20
N LEU A 90 -5.13 -3.74 -1.91
CA LEU A 90 -6.55 -3.90 -1.67
C LEU A 90 -6.82 -5.36 -1.32
N LEU A 91 -7.18 -5.59 -0.06
CA LEU A 91 -7.61 -6.90 0.43
C LEU A 91 -9.12 -7.00 0.31
N ARG A 92 -9.62 -8.02 -0.38
CA ARG A 92 -11.04 -8.29 -0.59
C ARG A 92 -11.39 -9.73 -0.24
N ASP A 93 -12.65 -9.96 0.11
CA ASP A 93 -13.22 -11.29 0.23
C ASP A 93 -14.08 -11.55 -1.00
N GLU A 94 -13.67 -12.53 -1.80
CA GLU A 94 -14.36 -12.92 -3.04
C GLU A 94 -14.61 -14.42 -2.98
N ASP A 95 -15.88 -14.82 -3.06
CA ASP A 95 -16.32 -16.22 -2.99
C ASP A 95 -15.75 -17.02 -1.79
N ASN A 96 -15.68 -16.39 -0.60
CA ASN A 96 -15.05 -16.91 0.63
C ASN A 96 -13.52 -17.09 0.57
N HIS A 97 -12.85 -16.54 -0.44
CA HIS A 97 -11.40 -16.48 -0.52
C HIS A 97 -10.93 -15.04 -0.31
N ARG A 98 -9.86 -14.86 0.49
CA ARG A 98 -9.19 -13.56 0.54
C ARG A 98 -8.37 -13.38 -0.73
N VAL A 99 -8.63 -12.31 -1.46
CA VAL A 99 -7.90 -11.92 -2.65
C VAL A 99 -7.21 -10.59 -2.38
N LEU A 100 -5.94 -10.51 -2.77
CA LEU A 100 -5.12 -9.32 -2.60
C LEU A 100 -4.80 -8.77 -3.98
N TYR A 101 -5.21 -7.53 -4.22
CA TYR A 101 -4.86 -6.77 -5.41
C TYR A 101 -3.78 -5.77 -5.04
N ALA A 102 -2.69 -5.77 -5.78
CA ALA A 102 -1.65 -4.76 -5.66
C ALA A 102 -1.59 -3.92 -6.94
N ALA A 103 -1.41 -2.62 -6.79
CA ALA A 103 -1.17 -1.72 -7.91
C ALA A 103 -0.15 -0.66 -7.53
N ASN A 104 0.63 -0.25 -8.51
CA ASN A 104 1.77 0.61 -8.31
C ASN A 104 2.00 1.53 -9.50
N VAL A 105 2.28 2.80 -9.23
CA VAL A 105 2.76 3.78 -10.20
C VAL A 105 3.90 4.55 -9.55
N GLY A 106 5.11 4.42 -10.11
CA GLY A 106 6.32 4.98 -9.51
C GLY A 106 7.53 4.07 -9.75
N ASP A 107 8.35 3.93 -8.72
CA ASP A 107 9.40 2.91 -8.63
C ASP A 107 8.81 1.49 -8.74
N ARG A 108 9.60 0.54 -9.23
CA ARG A 108 9.06 -0.69 -9.83
C ARG A 108 8.64 -1.72 -8.77
N LEU A 109 7.33 -1.93 -8.61
CA LEU A 109 6.75 -3.18 -8.09
C LEU A 109 6.36 -4.08 -9.28
N ASP A 110 6.88 -5.30 -9.37
CA ASP A 110 6.51 -6.24 -10.43
C ASP A 110 6.05 -7.60 -9.89
N ALA A 111 5.48 -8.44 -10.77
CA ALA A 111 4.88 -9.73 -10.39
C ALA A 111 5.89 -10.76 -9.84
N SER A 112 7.19 -10.45 -9.80
CA SER A 112 8.18 -11.27 -9.10
C SER A 112 8.26 -10.98 -7.59
N CYS A 113 7.63 -9.90 -7.12
CA CYS A 113 7.53 -9.59 -5.71
C CYS A 113 6.79 -10.73 -4.98
N SER A 114 7.45 -11.35 -4.01
CA SER A 114 6.88 -12.47 -3.22
C SER A 114 6.09 -12.00 -1.99
N PHE A 115 6.28 -10.75 -1.60
CA PHE A 115 5.62 -10.12 -0.46
C PHE A 115 5.83 -8.60 -0.54
N PHE A 116 5.10 -7.85 0.29
CA PHE A 116 5.42 -6.45 0.60
C PHE A 116 5.56 -6.25 2.10
N ILE A 117 6.38 -5.27 2.50
CA ILE A 117 6.60 -4.86 3.88
C ILE A 117 6.04 -3.45 4.03
N LEU A 118 5.15 -3.25 5.00
CA LEU A 118 4.74 -1.94 5.49
C LEU A 118 5.25 -1.80 6.91
N ALA A 119 6.13 -0.85 7.19
CA ALA A 119 6.62 -0.61 8.53
C ALA A 119 6.80 0.89 8.81
N CYS A 120 6.84 1.27 10.08
CA CYS A 120 7.14 2.65 10.51
C CYS A 120 8.65 2.94 10.49
N ASP A 121 8.99 4.21 10.70
CA ASP A 121 10.36 4.71 10.89
C ASP A 121 11.16 3.92 11.95
N GLY A 122 10.53 3.48 13.03
CA GLY A 122 11.19 2.60 14.01
C GLY A 122 11.79 1.30 13.45
N VAL A 123 11.40 0.86 12.24
CA VAL A 123 12.09 -0.19 11.47
C VAL A 123 13.11 0.40 10.50
N TRP A 124 12.71 1.38 9.70
CA TRP A 124 13.50 1.89 8.57
C TRP A 124 14.64 2.83 8.97
N ASP A 125 14.61 3.39 10.18
CA ASP A 125 15.72 4.18 10.73
C ASP A 125 16.93 3.28 11.06
N GLU A 126 16.70 1.99 11.35
CA GLU A 126 17.73 1.05 11.78
C GLU A 126 18.04 -0.03 10.73
N LEU A 127 17.06 -0.44 9.92
CA LEU A 127 17.24 -1.46 8.88
C LEU A 127 17.22 -0.85 7.48
N GLU A 128 18.24 -1.18 6.70
CA GLU A 128 18.24 -0.92 5.25
C GLU A 128 17.16 -1.76 4.54
N ASP A 129 16.56 -1.21 3.49
CA ASP A 129 15.50 -1.84 2.70
C ASP A 129 15.82 -3.29 2.32
N GLN A 130 17.05 -3.52 1.83
CA GLN A 130 17.47 -4.85 1.38
C GLN A 130 17.66 -5.82 2.55
N ALA A 131 18.11 -5.35 3.71
CA ALA A 131 18.26 -6.18 4.90
C ALA A 131 16.90 -6.67 5.39
N ALA A 132 15.88 -5.80 5.40
CA ALA A 132 14.51 -6.17 5.71
C ALA A 132 13.95 -7.23 4.73
N VAL A 133 14.19 -7.05 3.43
CA VAL A 133 13.77 -8.01 2.40
C VAL A 133 14.45 -9.37 2.58
N ASP A 134 15.76 -9.38 2.83
CA ASP A 134 16.53 -10.61 3.00
C ASP A 134 16.08 -11.40 4.24
N LEU A 135 15.75 -10.72 5.34
CA LEU A 135 15.18 -11.33 6.54
C LEU A 135 13.89 -12.08 6.23
N ILE A 136 12.99 -11.47 5.45
CA ILE A 136 11.71 -12.10 5.08
C ILE A 136 11.91 -13.24 4.07
N LEU A 137 12.83 -13.09 3.11
CA LEU A 137 13.15 -14.15 2.14
C LEU A 137 13.81 -15.38 2.78
N ALA A 138 14.48 -15.21 3.92
CA ALA A 138 15.09 -16.32 4.66
C ALA A 138 14.06 -17.20 5.39
N LEU A 139 12.82 -16.74 5.55
CA LEU A 139 11.77 -17.48 6.26
C LEU A 139 11.24 -18.67 5.44
N SER A 140 11.05 -19.79 6.14
CA SER A 140 10.32 -20.92 5.58
C SER A 140 8.83 -20.63 5.49
N GLU A 141 8.07 -21.36 4.67
CA GLU A 141 6.61 -21.16 4.56
C GLU A 141 5.88 -21.26 5.91
N SER A 142 6.34 -22.13 6.82
CA SER A 142 5.74 -22.26 8.15
C SER A 142 6.01 -21.06 9.07
N ASP A 143 7.06 -20.29 8.79
CA ASP A 143 7.51 -19.17 9.63
C ASP A 143 7.05 -17.81 9.11
N ARG A 144 6.45 -17.76 7.90
CA ARG A 144 5.90 -16.54 7.30
C ARG A 144 4.92 -15.80 8.20
N ALA A 145 4.17 -16.52 9.05
CA ALA A 145 3.25 -15.91 10.01
C ALA A 145 3.97 -15.01 11.05
N GLN A 146 5.27 -15.22 11.27
CA GLN A 146 6.10 -14.45 12.21
C GLN A 146 6.90 -13.35 11.51
N ALA A 147 6.74 -13.14 10.20
CA ALA A 147 7.55 -12.22 9.41
C ALA A 147 7.60 -10.80 9.98
N ALA A 148 6.46 -10.26 10.41
CA ALA A 148 6.39 -8.95 11.07
C ALA A 148 7.17 -8.94 12.40
N GLU A 149 7.09 -10.02 13.17
CA GLU A 149 7.77 -10.17 14.46
C GLU A 149 9.30 -10.27 14.28
N VAL A 150 9.74 -10.91 13.20
CA VAL A 150 11.17 -10.96 12.82
C VAL A 150 11.70 -9.59 12.44
N LEU A 151 10.96 -8.79 11.66
CA LEU A 151 11.37 -7.42 11.33
C LEU A 151 11.43 -6.53 12.57
N VAL A 152 10.43 -6.63 13.45
CA VAL A 152 10.40 -5.89 14.72
C VAL A 152 11.59 -6.31 15.60
N GLY A 153 11.86 -7.61 15.70
CA GLY A 153 12.99 -8.13 16.47
C GLY A 153 14.33 -7.64 15.94
N ALA A 154 14.54 -7.67 14.63
CA ALA A 154 15.77 -7.19 14.00
C ALA A 154 15.99 -5.69 14.24
N ALA A 155 14.94 -4.87 14.11
CA ALA A 155 15.05 -3.42 14.40
C ALA A 155 15.37 -3.15 15.88
N LEU A 156 14.84 -3.93 16.82
CA LEU A 156 15.20 -3.83 18.24
C LEU A 156 16.67 -4.22 18.50
N GLU A 157 17.18 -5.23 17.81
CA GLU A 157 18.55 -5.70 17.96
C GLU A 157 19.58 -4.69 17.41
N GLU A 158 19.26 -4.00 16.31
CA GLU A 158 20.08 -2.92 15.75
C GLU A 158 20.06 -1.64 16.62
N GLY A 159 19.08 -1.52 17.52
CA GLY A 159 19.08 -0.51 18.57
C GLY A 159 17.93 0.49 18.52
N SER A 160 16.85 0.18 17.78
CA SER A 160 15.68 1.05 17.69
C SER A 160 15.15 1.41 19.08
N CYS A 161 15.06 2.72 19.34
CA CYS A 161 14.56 3.28 20.59
C CYS A 161 13.12 3.81 20.46
N ASP A 162 12.47 3.61 19.31
CA ASP A 162 11.12 4.10 19.03
C ASP A 162 10.06 2.97 19.11
N ASN A 163 8.80 3.31 18.86
CA ASN A 163 7.72 2.37 18.66
C ASN A 163 7.87 1.71 17.28
N ILE A 164 7.82 0.39 17.26
CA ILE A 164 8.06 -0.41 16.06
C ILE A 164 6.76 -1.12 15.68
N SER A 165 6.34 -0.96 14.43
CA SER A 165 5.18 -1.61 13.85
C SER A 165 5.51 -2.03 12.43
N ALA A 166 5.25 -3.29 12.12
CA ALA A 166 5.45 -3.86 10.79
C ALA A 166 4.28 -4.76 10.41
N ILE A 167 3.96 -4.78 9.12
CA ILE A 167 3.01 -5.67 8.48
C ILE A 167 3.75 -6.25 7.28
N VAL A 168 3.78 -7.58 7.19
CA VAL A 168 4.31 -8.29 6.03
C VAL A 168 3.18 -9.05 5.39
N VAL A 169 3.01 -8.88 4.09
CA VAL A 169 1.95 -9.53 3.33
C VAL A 169 2.57 -10.30 2.19
N PHE A 170 2.45 -11.62 2.24
CA PHE A 170 2.92 -12.52 1.19
C PHE A 170 1.90 -12.59 0.04
N LEU A 171 2.38 -12.55 -1.20
CA LEU A 171 1.58 -12.57 -2.44
C LEU A 171 1.40 -13.99 -2.99
#